data_AF-A0A485ADT1-F1
#
_entry.id   AF-A0A485ADT1-F1
#
_cell.length_a   1.000
_cell.length_b   1.000
_cell.length_c   1.000
_cell.angle_alpha   90.00
_cell.angle_beta   90.00
_cell.angle_gamma   90.00
#
_symmetry.space_group_name_H-M   'P 1'
#
loop_
_entity.id
_entity.type
_entity.pdbx_description
1 polymer ?
#
loop_
_entity_poly.entity_id
_entity_poly.type
_entity_poly.pdbx_seq_one_letter_code
_entity_poly.pdbx_strand_id
1 'polypeptide(L)'
;MASWLTPYYISKIENDQGGVLFEAKPKIACAECNLPVIYGDTPKSNVLENNDVEDVAVSQEPRNSAVPMPALEQANQQLVAQASAQEYAPHVINTPLSFLIKSALNTNIFGEPGWQGTGWRAGRDLKRQDIGGKTGTTNSSKDAWFSGYGPGVVTSVWIGFDDHRRDLGRTTASGAIKDQISGYEGGAKSAQPAWDAFMKQVLDGVPEQPLTPPPGIVTVNIDRNTGQLANGGSSRQEYFIDGTQPTQQAVHEVGTELIDNGETHELF
;
A
#
# COMPACT_ATOMS: atom_id res chain seq x y z
N MET A 1 0.65 11.14 -5.84
CA MET A 1 0.96 10.85 -7.25
C MET A 1 1.78 9.59 -7.33
N ALA A 2 1.48 8.70 -8.29
CA ALA A 2 2.29 7.53 -8.58
C ALA A 2 2.82 7.59 -10.02
N SER A 3 4.10 7.94 -10.16
CA SER A 3 4.80 8.04 -11.44
C SER A 3 5.75 6.86 -11.64
N TRP A 4 5.94 6.46 -12.89
CA TRP A 4 6.91 5.43 -13.26
C TRP A 4 8.30 6.04 -13.37
N LEU A 5 9.15 5.80 -12.36
CA LEU A 5 10.54 6.24 -12.32
C LEU A 5 11.47 5.19 -12.92
N THR A 6 12.54 5.64 -13.59
CA THR A 6 13.62 4.77 -14.04
C THR A 6 14.77 4.82 -13.03
N PRO A 7 15.09 3.72 -12.33
CA PRO A 7 16.24 3.68 -11.43
C PRO A 7 17.55 3.93 -12.18
N TYR A 8 18.46 4.68 -11.57
CA TYR A 8 19.79 4.96 -12.10
C TYR A 8 20.80 5.02 -10.95
N TYR A 9 22.07 4.72 -11.23
CA TYR A 9 23.14 4.72 -10.22
C TYR A 9 24.37 5.55 -10.61
N ILE A 10 24.46 6.00 -11.87
CA ILE A 10 25.52 6.91 -12.34
C ILE A 10 24.95 8.32 -12.37
N SER A 11 25.41 9.20 -11.47
CA SER A 11 25.01 10.61 -11.46
C SER A 11 25.92 11.47 -12.33
N LYS A 12 27.23 11.17 -12.36
CA LYS A 12 28.24 11.96 -13.05
C LYS A 12 29.41 11.08 -13.49
N ILE A 13 30.00 11.36 -14.65
CA ILE A 13 31.28 10.80 -15.10
C ILE A 13 32.21 11.96 -15.42
N GLU A 14 33.43 11.91 -14.91
CA GLU A 14 34.48 12.91 -15.13
C GLU A 14 35.72 12.25 -15.75
N ASN A 15 36.50 13.03 -16.49
CA ASN A 15 37.83 12.62 -16.93
C ASN A 15 38.89 12.86 -15.84
N ASP A 16 40.14 12.47 -16.12
CA ASP A 16 41.31 12.64 -15.25
C ASP A 16 41.65 14.10 -14.93
N GLN A 17 41.17 15.04 -15.75
CA GLN A 17 41.34 16.49 -15.58
C GLN A 17 40.17 17.15 -14.83
N GLY A 18 39.18 16.38 -14.35
CA GLY A 18 37.98 16.90 -13.68
C GLY A 18 36.93 17.50 -14.64
N GLY A 19 37.07 17.28 -15.95
CA GLY A 19 36.08 17.65 -16.95
C GLY A 19 34.90 16.69 -16.97
N VAL A 20 33.67 17.23 -16.96
CA VAL A 20 32.44 16.44 -16.96
C VAL A 20 32.18 15.81 -18.33
N LEU A 21 32.14 14.49 -18.41
CA LEU A 21 31.83 13.72 -19.61
C LEU A 21 30.35 13.33 -19.69
N PHE A 22 29.71 13.16 -18.54
CA PHE A 22 28.30 12.80 -18.43
C PHE A 22 27.73 13.32 -17.13
N GLU A 23 26.47 13.75 -17.18
CA GLU A 23 25.68 14.12 -16.01
C GLU A 23 24.25 13.63 -16.22
N ALA A 24 23.71 12.90 -15.24
CA ALA A 24 22.39 12.33 -15.33
C ALA A 24 21.30 13.41 -15.21
N LYS A 25 20.32 13.35 -16.10
CA LYS A 25 19.11 14.20 -16.07
C LYS A 25 17.87 13.30 -15.97
N PRO A 26 17.63 12.67 -14.81
CA PRO A 26 16.54 11.71 -14.67
C PRO A 26 15.18 12.41 -14.70
N LYS A 27 14.17 11.68 -15.17
CA LYS A 27 12.77 12.10 -15.03
C LYS A 27 12.35 12.04 -13.56
N ILE A 28 11.71 13.09 -13.07
CA ILE A 28 11.28 13.18 -11.67
C ILE A 28 9.77 13.02 -11.50
N ALA A 29 9.35 12.53 -10.34
CA ALA A 29 7.95 12.59 -9.93
C ALA A 29 7.65 13.98 -9.34
N CYS A 30 6.44 14.50 -9.55
CA CYS A 30 6.03 15.78 -9.00
C CYS A 30 4.77 15.61 -8.15
N ALA A 31 4.92 15.63 -6.82
CA ALA A 31 3.80 15.38 -5.91
C ALA A 31 2.64 16.39 -6.08
N GLU A 32 2.97 17.65 -6.36
CA GLU A 32 2.03 18.77 -6.45
C GLU A 32 1.54 19.07 -7.87
N CYS A 33 2.08 18.39 -8.89
CA CYS A 33 1.69 18.65 -10.26
C CYS A 33 0.39 17.91 -10.61
N ASN A 34 -0.54 18.58 -11.28
CA ASN A 34 -1.72 17.93 -11.84
C ASN A 34 -1.42 17.34 -13.24
N LEU A 35 -0.55 16.34 -13.29
CA LEU A 35 -0.23 15.64 -14.54
C LEU A 35 -1.33 14.63 -14.88
N PRO A 36 -1.79 14.53 -16.13
CA PRO A 36 -2.77 13.51 -16.52
C PRO A 36 -2.17 12.10 -16.43
N VAL A 37 -3.00 11.11 -16.10
CA VAL A 37 -2.60 9.69 -16.14
C VAL A 37 -2.51 9.23 -17.59
N ILE A 38 -1.44 8.53 -17.94
CA ILE A 38 -1.15 8.15 -19.35
C ILE A 38 -2.13 7.11 -19.93
N TYR A 39 -2.85 6.39 -19.09
CA TYR A 39 -3.80 5.34 -19.51
C TYR A 39 -5.26 5.83 -19.54
N GLY A 40 -5.51 7.11 -19.27
CA GLY A 40 -6.86 7.65 -19.07
C GLY A 40 -7.48 7.24 -17.73
N ASP A 41 -8.72 7.66 -17.51
CA ASP A 41 -9.47 7.35 -16.30
C ASP A 41 -10.01 5.92 -16.33
N THR A 42 -9.87 5.20 -15.21
CA THR A 42 -10.49 3.88 -15.06
C THR A 42 -12.00 4.02 -14.92
N PRO A 43 -12.82 3.33 -15.74
CA PRO A 43 -14.26 3.33 -15.58
C PRO A 43 -14.66 2.81 -14.19
N LYS A 44 -15.60 3.48 -13.51
CA LYS A 44 -16.16 3.00 -12.25
C LYS A 44 -16.93 1.71 -12.52
N SER A 45 -16.56 0.60 -11.89
CA SER A 45 -17.34 -0.64 -11.95
C SER A 45 -18.58 -0.49 -11.07
N ASN A 46 -19.78 -0.58 -11.64
CA ASN A 46 -21.04 -0.59 -10.89
C ASN A 46 -21.29 -1.89 -10.09
N VAL A 47 -20.31 -2.80 -10.00
CA VAL A 47 -20.51 -4.21 -9.62
C VAL A 47 -20.16 -4.50 -8.15
N LEU A 48 -20.11 -3.49 -7.29
CA LEU A 48 -19.88 -3.67 -5.85
C LEU A 48 -21.11 -3.30 -5.03
N GLU A 49 -22.31 -3.67 -5.51
CA GLU A 49 -23.44 -3.85 -4.60
C GLU A 49 -23.18 -5.15 -3.80
N ASN A 50 -23.32 -5.08 -2.48
CA ASN A 50 -22.89 -6.04 -1.44
C ASN A 50 -23.44 -7.50 -1.53
N ASN A 51 -23.84 -7.99 -2.71
CA ASN A 51 -24.38 -9.34 -2.85
C ASN A 51 -23.33 -10.41 -3.19
N ASP A 52 -22.13 -10.05 -3.65
CA ASP A 52 -21.18 -11.01 -4.21
C ASP A 52 -19.80 -11.01 -3.51
N VAL A 53 -19.78 -11.09 -2.17
CA VAL A 53 -18.51 -11.23 -1.41
C VAL A 53 -17.95 -12.67 -1.46
N GLU A 54 -18.69 -13.63 -2.02
CA GLU A 54 -18.30 -15.05 -2.11
C GLU A 54 -17.90 -15.51 -3.51
N ASP A 55 -17.99 -14.67 -4.55
CA ASP A 55 -17.61 -15.10 -5.90
C ASP A 55 -16.13 -14.78 -6.18
N VAL A 56 -15.25 -15.63 -5.65
CA VAL A 56 -13.87 -15.72 -6.15
C VAL A 56 -13.99 -16.07 -7.62
N ALA A 57 -13.71 -15.11 -8.52
CA ALA A 57 -13.79 -15.32 -9.96
C ALA A 57 -12.99 -16.56 -10.39
N VAL A 58 -13.67 -17.71 -10.51
CA VAL A 58 -13.11 -18.90 -11.13
C VAL A 58 -13.24 -18.65 -12.63
N SER A 59 -12.12 -18.40 -13.30
CA SER A 59 -12.10 -18.24 -14.75
C SER A 59 -12.62 -19.53 -15.41
N GLN A 60 -13.87 -19.53 -15.88
CA GLN A 60 -14.44 -20.62 -16.69
C GLN A 60 -14.33 -20.35 -18.20
N GLU A 61 -13.69 -19.25 -18.61
CA GLU A 61 -13.43 -19.03 -20.03
C GLU A 61 -12.31 -19.94 -20.53
N PRO A 62 -12.50 -20.67 -21.65
CA PRO A 62 -11.39 -21.30 -22.35
C PRO A 62 -10.40 -20.20 -22.73
N ARG A 63 -9.11 -20.38 -22.40
CA ARG A 63 -8.02 -19.42 -22.63
C ARG A 63 -8.07 -18.85 -24.05
N ASN A 64 -8.72 -17.70 -24.20
CA ASN A 64 -8.68 -16.96 -25.44
C ASN A 64 -7.27 -16.35 -25.50
N SER A 65 -6.41 -16.94 -26.32
CA SER A 65 -4.96 -16.68 -26.34
C SER A 65 -4.60 -15.36 -27.04
N ALA A 66 -5.53 -14.41 -27.08
CA ALA A 66 -5.35 -13.11 -27.68
C ALA A 66 -6.05 -12.06 -26.82
N VAL A 67 -5.47 -11.75 -25.65
CA VAL A 67 -5.72 -10.45 -25.00
C VAL A 67 -5.17 -9.41 -25.97
N PRO A 68 -5.99 -8.50 -26.54
CA PRO A 68 -5.46 -7.40 -27.33
C PRO A 68 -4.52 -6.62 -26.43
N MET A 69 -3.24 -6.57 -26.79
CA MET A 69 -2.30 -5.67 -26.14
C MET A 69 -2.92 -4.26 -26.22
N PRO A 70 -3.10 -3.55 -25.10
CA PRO A 70 -3.49 -2.15 -25.17
C PRO A 70 -2.44 -1.46 -26.05
N ALA A 71 -2.88 -0.91 -27.18
CA ALA A 71 -1.99 -0.07 -27.96
C ALA A 71 -1.58 1.06 -27.02
N LEU A 72 -0.27 1.21 -26.79
CA LEU A 72 0.28 2.37 -26.10
C LEU A 72 -0.15 3.58 -26.92
N GLU A 73 -1.23 4.22 -26.51
CA GLU A 73 -1.61 5.51 -27.04
C GLU A 73 -0.44 6.44 -26.70
N GLN A 74 0.28 6.86 -27.73
CA GLN A 74 1.47 7.68 -27.55
C GLN A 74 1.00 8.95 -26.84
N ALA A 75 1.34 9.05 -25.55
CA ALA A 75 1.08 10.21 -24.73
C ALA A 75 1.40 11.45 -25.56
N ASN A 76 0.41 12.32 -25.74
CA ASN A 76 0.42 13.41 -26.69
C ASN A 76 1.69 14.26 -26.48
N GLN A 77 2.74 13.99 -27.27
CA GLN A 77 4.12 14.43 -26.97
C GLN A 77 4.25 15.95 -26.95
N GLN A 78 3.32 16.64 -27.63
CA GLN A 78 3.24 18.09 -27.68
C GLN A 78 2.86 18.73 -26.35
N LEU A 79 2.09 18.06 -25.48
CA LEU A 79 1.77 18.54 -24.12
C LEU A 79 2.93 18.34 -23.14
N VAL A 80 3.79 17.34 -23.38
CA VAL A 80 5.00 17.06 -22.58
C VAL A 80 6.15 18.01 -22.93
N ALA A 81 6.20 18.48 -24.18
CA ALA A 81 7.30 19.31 -24.70
C ALA A 81 7.28 20.79 -24.26
N GLN A 82 6.22 21.27 -23.59
CA GLN A 82 6.07 22.68 -23.21
C GLN A 82 6.41 23.00 -21.75
N ALA A 83 6.82 22.02 -20.94
CA ALA A 83 7.31 22.26 -19.58
C ALA A 83 8.85 22.32 -19.55
N SER A 84 9.39 23.42 -19.03
CA SER A 84 10.81 23.74 -18.79
C SER A 84 11.73 22.55 -18.49
N ALA A 85 12.97 22.57 -19.03
CA ALA A 85 14.27 21.93 -18.68
C ALA A 85 14.37 20.62 -17.85
N GLN A 86 13.41 20.32 -16.97
CA GLN A 86 13.28 19.14 -16.14
C GLN A 86 12.14 18.26 -16.67
N GLU A 87 12.47 17.06 -17.16
CA GLU A 87 11.46 16.12 -17.63
C GLU A 87 10.75 15.43 -16.45
N TYR A 88 9.43 15.28 -16.56
CA TYR A 88 8.63 14.55 -15.58
C TYR A 88 8.47 13.08 -15.98
N ALA A 89 8.43 12.22 -14.97
CA ALA A 89 8.12 10.82 -15.12
C ALA A 89 6.63 10.62 -15.46
N PRO A 90 6.29 9.67 -16.34
CA PRO A 90 4.90 9.43 -16.72
C PRO A 90 4.07 9.06 -15.48
N HIS A 91 2.92 9.72 -15.33
CA HIS A 91 1.95 9.46 -14.27
C HIS A 91 1.10 8.26 -14.66
N VAL A 92 1.19 7.17 -13.88
CA VAL A 92 0.62 5.87 -14.27
C VAL A 92 -0.58 5.44 -13.43
N ILE A 93 -0.70 5.95 -12.21
CA ILE A 93 -1.83 5.69 -11.31
C ILE A 93 -2.26 7.03 -10.74
N ASN A 94 -3.56 7.33 -10.81
CA ASN A 94 -4.09 8.61 -10.35
C ASN A 94 -3.78 8.88 -8.87
N THR A 95 -3.71 10.17 -8.52
CA THR A 95 -3.32 10.61 -7.17
C THR A 95 -4.25 10.09 -6.06
N PRO A 96 -5.60 10.11 -6.20
CA PRO A 96 -6.49 9.54 -5.20
C PRO A 96 -6.23 8.05 -4.91
N LEU A 97 -6.10 7.22 -5.95
CA LEU A 97 -5.84 5.78 -5.78
C LEU A 97 -4.47 5.52 -5.15
N SER A 98 -3.43 6.25 -5.60
CA SER A 98 -2.10 6.19 -4.99
C SER A 98 -2.13 6.53 -3.50
N PHE A 99 -2.94 7.51 -3.09
CA PHE A 99 -3.12 7.88 -1.69
C PHE A 99 -3.81 6.77 -0.88
N LEU A 100 -4.86 6.15 -1.41
CA LEU A 100 -5.53 5.03 -0.73
C LEU A 100 -4.57 3.85 -0.49
N ILE A 101 -3.76 3.49 -1.48
CA ILE A 101 -2.73 2.46 -1.30
C ILE A 101 -1.68 2.87 -0.27
N LYS A 102 -1.25 4.14 -0.27
CA LYS A 102 -0.33 4.68 0.73
C LYS A 102 -0.92 4.53 2.15
N SER A 103 -2.19 4.89 2.31
CA SER A 103 -2.95 4.75 3.57
C SER A 103 -3.06 3.29 4.02
N ALA A 104 -3.45 2.38 3.15
CA ALA A 104 -3.56 0.95 3.47
C ALA A 104 -2.21 0.31 3.86
N LEU A 105 -1.11 0.73 3.22
CA LEU A 105 0.23 0.26 3.58
C LEU A 105 0.72 0.84 4.92
N ASN A 106 0.25 2.04 5.29
CA ASN A 106 0.49 2.64 6.59
C ASN A 106 -0.25 1.86 7.70
N THR A 107 -1.54 1.54 7.49
CA THR A 107 -2.30 0.72 8.46
C THR A 107 -1.79 -0.72 8.55
N ASN A 108 -1.12 -1.27 7.53
CA ASN A 108 -0.41 -2.55 7.68
C ASN A 108 0.79 -2.49 8.65
N ILE A 109 1.28 -1.30 8.99
CA ILE A 109 2.23 -1.10 10.09
C ILE A 109 1.47 -0.79 11.38
N PHE A 110 0.61 0.22 11.42
CA PHE A 110 0.07 0.72 12.69
C PHE A 110 -1.17 -0.02 13.19
N GLY A 111 -1.83 -0.80 12.34
CA GLY A 111 -3.11 -1.45 12.62
C GLY A 111 -4.22 -0.44 12.86
N GLU A 112 -5.30 -0.93 13.48
CA GLU A 112 -6.42 -0.13 13.95
C GLU A 112 -6.92 -0.70 15.28
N PRO A 113 -7.79 -0.01 16.04
CA PRO A 113 -8.32 -0.56 17.28
C PRO A 113 -8.93 -1.96 17.05
N GLY A 114 -8.38 -2.97 17.71
CA GLY A 114 -8.78 -4.38 17.59
C GLY A 114 -7.80 -5.30 16.85
N TRP A 115 -6.84 -4.76 16.08
CA TRP A 115 -5.87 -5.58 15.35
C TRP A 115 -4.54 -4.87 15.09
N GLN A 116 -3.49 -5.64 14.81
CA GLN A 116 -2.18 -5.12 14.41
C GLN A 116 -1.82 -5.65 13.04
N GLY A 117 -1.24 -4.79 12.21
CA GLY A 117 -0.80 -5.18 10.87
C GLY A 117 0.45 -6.05 10.89
N THR A 118 0.70 -6.73 9.77
CA THR A 118 1.82 -7.67 9.64
C THR A 118 3.18 -6.99 9.79
N GLY A 119 3.27 -5.69 9.49
CA GLY A 119 4.47 -4.88 9.58
C GLY A 119 4.67 -4.15 10.91
N TRP A 120 3.88 -4.45 11.96
CA TRP A 120 3.81 -3.65 13.19
C TRP A 120 5.13 -3.36 13.90
N ARG A 121 6.16 -4.21 13.74
CA ARG A 121 7.48 -3.98 14.33
C ARG A 121 8.14 -2.70 13.82
N ALA A 122 7.86 -2.29 12.58
CA ALA A 122 8.38 -1.06 11.99
C ALA A 122 7.89 0.17 12.78
N GLY A 123 6.61 0.19 13.17
CA GLY A 123 6.04 1.27 13.99
C GLY A 123 6.70 1.35 15.37
N ARG A 124 6.98 0.20 15.98
CA ARG A 124 7.73 0.09 17.25
C ARG A 124 9.18 0.58 17.11
N ASP A 125 9.86 0.19 16.03
CA ASP A 125 11.31 0.35 15.87
C ASP A 125 11.70 1.72 15.34
N LEU A 126 10.90 2.31 14.45
CA LEU A 126 11.14 3.61 13.84
C LEU A 126 10.46 4.76 14.60
N LYS A 127 9.33 4.52 15.29
CA LYS A 127 8.59 5.51 16.10
C LYS A 127 8.14 6.76 15.33
N ARG A 128 7.67 6.57 14.10
CA ARG A 128 7.16 7.63 13.20
C ARG A 128 5.86 7.17 12.56
N GLN A 129 5.06 8.09 12.01
CA GLN A 129 3.73 7.78 11.44
C GLN A 129 3.66 7.91 9.91
N ASP A 130 4.76 8.31 9.26
CA ASP A 130 4.84 8.62 7.83
C ASP A 130 5.44 7.48 6.97
N ILE A 131 5.45 6.27 7.52
CA ILE A 131 5.97 5.05 6.89
C ILE A 131 4.84 4.08 6.54
N GLY A 132 5.09 3.22 5.56
CA GLY A 132 4.17 2.13 5.21
C GLY A 132 4.92 1.00 4.55
N GLY A 133 4.39 -0.21 4.60
CA GLY A 133 5.07 -1.36 4.04
C GLY A 133 4.25 -2.63 4.04
N LYS A 134 4.72 -3.61 3.30
CA LYS A 134 4.07 -4.89 3.12
C LYS A 134 5.07 -6.03 3.28
N THR A 135 4.69 -7.00 4.10
CA THR A 135 5.37 -8.29 4.20
C THR A 135 5.00 -9.17 3.00
N GLY A 136 6.00 -9.81 2.39
CA GLY A 136 5.82 -10.90 1.44
C GLY A 136 6.41 -12.19 2.01
N THR A 137 5.68 -13.30 1.88
CA THR A 137 6.18 -14.64 2.25
C THR A 137 5.68 -15.60 1.18
N THR A 138 6.59 -16.33 0.53
CA THR A 138 6.21 -17.34 -0.47
C THR A 138 5.82 -18.65 0.19
N ASN A 139 5.15 -19.52 -0.58
CA ASN A 139 4.78 -20.85 -0.12
C ASN A 139 6.01 -21.62 0.39
N SER A 140 5.83 -22.40 1.45
CA SER A 140 6.91 -23.12 2.15
C SER A 140 8.00 -22.21 2.76
N SER A 141 7.76 -20.90 2.87
CA SER A 141 8.71 -19.94 3.44
C SER A 141 10.08 -19.97 2.74
N LYS A 142 10.09 -20.03 1.41
CA LYS A 142 11.33 -20.03 0.61
C LYS A 142 11.93 -18.63 0.49
N ASP A 143 11.05 -17.64 0.38
CA ASP A 143 11.40 -16.24 0.24
C ASP A 143 10.64 -15.41 1.27
N ALA A 144 11.38 -14.55 1.95
CA ALA A 144 10.86 -13.52 2.81
C ALA A 144 11.16 -12.16 2.19
N TRP A 145 10.13 -11.34 2.04
CA TRP A 145 10.23 -9.98 1.51
C TRP A 145 9.66 -8.97 2.50
N PHE A 146 10.23 -7.77 2.49
CA PHE A 146 9.58 -6.58 3.03
C PHE A 146 9.85 -5.40 2.11
N SER A 147 8.78 -4.84 1.55
CA SER A 147 8.84 -3.64 0.72
C SER A 147 8.09 -2.52 1.42
N GLY A 148 8.72 -1.37 1.57
CA GLY A 148 8.11 -0.23 2.26
C GLY A 148 8.65 1.10 1.77
N TYR A 149 7.96 2.16 2.19
CA TYR A 149 8.30 3.54 1.89
C TYR A 149 8.50 4.33 3.18
N GLY A 150 9.28 5.41 3.07
CA GLY A 150 9.30 6.55 3.97
C GLY A 150 9.39 7.84 3.14
N PRO A 151 9.50 9.02 3.77
CA PRO A 151 9.66 10.28 3.05
C PRO A 151 10.85 10.23 2.08
N GLY A 152 10.57 10.38 0.78
CA GLY A 152 11.59 10.44 -0.27
C GLY A 152 12.35 9.14 -0.56
N VAL A 153 12.02 8.02 0.09
CA VAL A 153 12.73 6.75 -0.06
C VAL A 153 11.77 5.56 -0.14
N VAL A 154 12.08 4.62 -1.01
CA VAL A 154 11.45 3.30 -1.09
C VAL A 154 12.55 2.27 -0.91
N THR A 155 12.31 1.24 -0.12
CA THR A 155 13.27 0.16 0.15
C THR A 155 12.58 -1.17 0.12
N SER A 156 13.21 -2.15 -0.54
CA SER A 156 12.78 -3.54 -0.58
C SER A 156 13.92 -4.42 -0.10
N VAL A 157 13.61 -5.33 0.81
CA VAL A 157 14.54 -6.32 1.36
C VAL A 157 14.01 -7.71 1.06
N TRP A 158 14.90 -8.58 0.60
CA TRP A 158 14.67 -10.00 0.38
C TRP A 158 15.65 -10.85 1.17
N ILE A 159 15.15 -11.97 1.69
CA ILE A 159 15.96 -13.04 2.24
C ILE A 159 15.48 -14.37 1.65
N GLY A 160 16.42 -15.14 1.13
CA GLY A 160 16.22 -16.48 0.58
C GLY A 160 17.56 -17.17 0.35
N PHE A 161 17.50 -18.42 -0.12
CA PHE A 161 18.68 -19.15 -0.56
C PHE A 161 18.78 -19.10 -2.08
N ASP A 162 20.01 -19.01 -2.61
CA ASP A 162 20.25 -19.13 -4.06
C ASP A 162 19.76 -20.50 -4.60
N ASP A 163 19.90 -21.56 -3.81
CA ASP A 163 19.28 -22.86 -4.08
C ASP A 163 17.81 -22.85 -3.64
N HIS A 164 16.91 -22.62 -4.61
CA HIS A 164 15.46 -22.53 -4.43
C HIS A 164 14.78 -23.81 -3.89
N ARG A 165 15.52 -24.91 -3.72
CA ARG A 165 15.05 -26.14 -3.09
C ARG A 165 15.08 -26.06 -1.57
N ARG A 166 15.78 -25.07 -1.00
CA ARG A 166 15.90 -24.87 0.45
C ARG A 166 14.82 -23.93 0.95
N ASP A 167 14.24 -24.28 2.09
CA ASP A 167 13.28 -23.44 2.82
C ASP A 167 14.01 -22.66 3.90
N LEU A 168 13.52 -21.45 4.25
CA LEU A 168 14.04 -20.68 5.40
C LEU A 168 13.74 -21.40 6.73
N GLY A 169 12.65 -22.17 6.76
CA GLY A 169 12.31 -23.05 7.88
C GLY A 169 11.62 -22.34 9.04
N ARG A 170 11.91 -22.82 10.25
CA ARG A 170 11.29 -22.39 11.50
C ARG A 170 12.35 -22.30 12.59
N THR A 171 12.32 -21.22 13.35
CA THR A 171 13.20 -21.00 14.51
C THR A 171 12.46 -21.26 15.82
N THR A 172 13.18 -21.67 16.86
CA THR A 172 12.68 -21.79 18.24
C THR A 172 13.38 -20.79 19.13
N ALA A 173 12.69 -20.33 20.18
CA ALA A 173 13.30 -19.46 21.18
C ALA A 173 14.38 -20.25 21.94
N SER A 174 15.61 -19.72 21.93
CA SER A 174 16.76 -20.28 22.64
C SER A 174 16.74 -19.97 24.13
N GLY A 175 15.99 -18.94 24.55
CA GLY A 175 16.03 -18.38 25.89
C GLY A 175 17.27 -17.51 26.19
N ALA A 176 18.25 -17.47 25.29
CA ALA A 176 19.50 -16.71 25.48
C ALA A 176 19.37 -15.22 25.12
N ILE A 177 18.41 -14.86 24.27
CA ILE A 177 18.17 -13.49 23.81
C ILE A 177 16.80 -13.05 24.30
N LYS A 178 16.76 -11.95 25.06
CA LYS A 178 15.51 -11.30 25.45
C LYS A 178 14.82 -10.78 24.18
N ASP A 179 13.52 -11.05 24.04
CA ASP A 179 12.69 -10.66 22.88
C ASP A 179 13.09 -11.32 21.54
N GLN A 180 13.66 -12.54 21.60
CA GLN A 180 14.01 -13.30 20.40
C GLN A 180 12.81 -13.52 19.47
N ILE A 181 12.97 -13.15 18.20
CA ILE A 181 12.03 -13.48 17.14
C ILE A 181 12.14 -14.99 16.85
N SER A 182 11.03 -15.71 16.94
CA SER A 182 10.98 -17.16 16.70
C SER A 182 9.71 -17.58 15.95
N GLY A 183 9.66 -18.82 15.48
CA GLY A 183 8.55 -19.42 14.74
C GLY A 183 8.85 -19.52 13.25
N TYR A 184 7.80 -19.63 12.41
CA TYR A 184 8.01 -19.73 10.95
C TYR A 184 8.71 -18.48 10.44
N GLU A 185 9.73 -18.68 9.61
CA GLU A 185 10.41 -17.61 8.88
C GLU A 185 9.49 -17.02 7.81
N GLY A 186 9.69 -15.76 7.47
CA GLY A 186 8.82 -15.01 6.57
C GLY A 186 9.08 -13.52 6.61
N GLY A 187 8.38 -12.75 5.78
CA GLY A 187 8.66 -11.33 5.56
C GLY A 187 8.82 -10.52 6.86
N ALA A 188 7.90 -10.68 7.81
CA ALA A 188 7.90 -9.93 9.08
C ALA A 188 9.03 -10.29 10.06
N LYS A 189 9.67 -11.46 9.89
CA LYS A 189 10.67 -11.96 10.84
C LYS A 189 12.07 -11.99 10.26
N SER A 190 12.18 -12.29 8.98
CA SER A 190 13.47 -12.44 8.31
C SER A 190 13.84 -11.13 7.59
N ALA A 191 12.99 -10.62 6.69
CA ALA A 191 13.32 -9.46 5.87
C ALA A 191 13.08 -8.12 6.56
N GLN A 192 11.97 -7.98 7.31
CA GLN A 192 11.58 -6.73 7.95
C GLN A 192 12.66 -6.17 8.90
N PRO A 193 13.34 -6.94 9.76
CA PRO A 193 14.35 -6.37 10.67
C PRO A 193 15.50 -5.65 9.95
N ALA A 194 15.91 -6.14 8.77
CA ALA A 194 16.93 -5.47 7.97
C ALA A 194 16.39 -4.18 7.31
N TRP A 195 15.12 -4.19 6.90
CA TRP A 195 14.44 -2.97 6.44
C TRP A 195 14.34 -1.94 7.57
N ASP A 196 13.90 -2.35 8.77
CA ASP A 196 13.75 -1.48 9.95
C ASP A 196 15.09 -0.85 10.32
N ALA A 197 16.18 -1.63 10.35
CA ALA A 197 17.52 -1.15 10.65
C ALA A 197 18.04 -0.12 9.62
N PHE A 198 17.84 -0.39 8.32
CA PHE A 198 18.26 0.52 7.25
C PHE A 198 17.44 1.82 7.29
N MET A 199 16.12 1.72 7.35
CA MET A 199 15.23 2.88 7.33
C MET A 199 15.37 3.75 8.56
N LYS A 200 15.68 3.17 9.72
CA LYS A 200 16.03 3.94 10.92
C LYS A 200 17.22 4.87 10.70
N GLN A 201 18.23 4.43 9.95
CA GLN A 201 19.40 5.24 9.64
C GLN A 201 19.09 6.29 8.55
N VAL A 202 18.36 5.90 7.51
CA VAL A 202 18.05 6.80 6.37
C VAL A 202 17.07 7.91 6.75
N LEU A 203 16.15 7.64 7.68
CA LEU A 203 15.15 8.60 8.12
C LEU A 203 15.58 9.42 9.35
N ASP A 204 16.79 9.21 9.87
CA ASP A 204 17.30 10.02 10.98
C ASP A 204 17.44 11.49 10.53
N GLY A 205 16.90 12.41 11.34
CA GLY A 205 16.85 13.84 11.01
C GLY A 205 15.90 14.26 9.87
N VAL A 206 15.26 13.32 9.16
CA VAL A 206 14.28 13.64 8.10
C VAL A 206 12.96 14.06 8.75
N PRO A 207 12.36 15.23 8.45
CA PRO A 207 11.08 15.64 9.04
C PRO A 207 9.94 14.68 8.71
N GLU A 208 9.02 14.45 9.67
CA GLU A 208 7.83 13.63 9.42
C GLU A 208 6.88 14.29 8.43
N GLN A 209 6.36 13.52 7.47
CA GLN A 209 5.38 14.00 6.50
C GLN A 209 3.99 13.41 6.79
N PRO A 210 3.01 14.22 7.23
CA PRO A 210 1.68 13.72 7.54
C PRO A 210 1.01 13.13 6.29
N LEU A 211 0.18 12.10 6.50
CA LEU A 211 -0.63 11.50 5.45
C LEU A 211 -1.84 12.41 5.15
N THR A 212 -1.65 13.42 4.31
CA THR A 212 -2.69 14.39 3.95
C THR A 212 -3.50 13.92 2.73
N PRO A 213 -4.84 13.84 2.82
CA PRO A 213 -5.69 13.50 1.69
C PRO A 213 -5.55 14.52 0.54
N PRO A 214 -5.27 14.07 -0.71
CA PRO A 214 -5.24 14.95 -1.87
C PRO A 214 -6.65 15.33 -2.36
N PRO A 215 -6.78 16.34 -3.25
CA PRO A 215 -8.03 16.62 -3.95
C PRO A 215 -8.63 15.37 -4.61
N GLY A 216 -9.95 15.21 -4.52
CA GLY A 216 -10.67 14.04 -5.03
C GLY A 216 -10.75 12.87 -4.03
N ILE A 217 -10.23 13.03 -2.81
CA ILE A 217 -10.50 12.13 -1.69
C ILE A 217 -11.53 12.77 -0.75
N VAL A 218 -12.51 11.98 -0.33
CA VAL A 218 -13.49 12.32 0.71
C VAL A 218 -13.29 11.41 1.92
N THR A 219 -13.63 11.89 3.11
CA THR A 219 -13.60 11.11 4.35
C THR A 219 -15.03 10.93 4.83
N VAL A 220 -15.46 9.69 5.07
CA VAL A 220 -16.79 9.38 5.62
C VAL A 220 -16.66 8.47 6.83
N ASN A 221 -17.66 8.49 7.72
CA ASN A 221 -17.71 7.58 8.85
C ASN A 221 -18.47 6.31 8.44
N ILE A 222 -17.79 5.16 8.49
CA ILE A 222 -18.35 3.86 8.12
C ILE A 222 -18.53 2.98 9.36
N ASP A 223 -19.53 2.12 9.31
CA ASP A 223 -19.66 1.03 10.27
C ASP A 223 -18.57 -0.02 9.99
N ARG A 224 -17.91 -0.49 11.05
CA ARG A 224 -16.75 -1.37 10.93
C ARG A 224 -17.08 -2.78 10.41
N ASN A 225 -18.32 -3.23 10.61
CA ASN A 225 -18.73 -4.58 10.27
C ASN A 225 -19.23 -4.65 8.82
N THR A 226 -20.03 -3.65 8.41
CA THR A 226 -20.72 -3.65 7.11
C THR A 226 -20.00 -2.85 6.03
N GLY A 227 -19.11 -1.91 6.41
CA GLY A 227 -18.49 -0.97 5.48
C GLY A 227 -19.44 0.10 4.92
N GLN A 228 -20.71 0.10 5.34
CA GLN A 228 -21.71 1.10 4.96
C GLN A 228 -21.60 2.36 5.83
N LEU A 229 -22.37 3.42 5.51
CA LEU A 229 -22.37 4.64 6.32
C LEU A 229 -22.83 4.32 7.75
N ALA A 230 -22.06 4.74 8.74
CA ALA A 230 -22.37 4.47 10.13
C ALA A 230 -23.67 5.19 10.55
N ASN A 231 -24.53 4.48 11.29
CA ASN A 231 -25.75 5.03 11.90
C ASN A 231 -25.75 4.87 13.44
N GLY A 232 -24.55 4.85 14.05
CA GLY A 232 -24.32 4.57 15.47
C GLY A 232 -23.38 3.38 15.67
N GLY A 233 -23.09 3.03 16.93
CA GLY A 233 -22.26 1.87 17.26
C GLY A 233 -20.78 1.99 16.87
N SER A 234 -20.18 0.87 16.47
CA SER A 234 -18.75 0.73 16.20
C SER A 234 -18.40 1.28 14.81
N SER A 235 -17.89 2.51 14.77
CA SER A 235 -17.57 3.20 13.51
C SER A 235 -16.11 3.61 13.38
N ARG A 236 -15.68 3.94 12.16
CA ARG A 236 -14.38 4.55 11.87
C ARG A 236 -14.47 5.47 10.67
N GLN A 237 -13.60 6.49 10.64
CA GLN A 237 -13.38 7.28 9.44
C GLN A 237 -12.61 6.44 8.41
N GLU A 238 -13.01 6.55 7.14
CA GLU A 238 -12.35 5.90 6.02
C GLU A 238 -12.33 6.84 4.80
N TYR A 239 -11.27 6.70 3.99
CA TYR A 239 -11.06 7.52 2.79
C TYR A 239 -11.65 6.84 1.55
N PHE A 240 -12.32 7.62 0.71
CA PHE A 240 -12.85 7.17 -0.57
C PHE A 240 -12.45 8.15 -1.67
N ILE A 241 -12.33 7.64 -2.90
CA ILE A 241 -12.31 8.50 -4.08
C ILE A 241 -13.70 9.12 -4.20
N ASP A 242 -13.80 10.40 -4.55
CA ASP A 242 -15.08 11.07 -4.64
C ASP A 242 -16.05 10.37 -5.61
N GLY A 243 -17.26 10.14 -5.10
CA GLY A 243 -18.31 9.35 -5.73
C GLY A 243 -18.05 7.85 -5.74
N THR A 244 -17.22 7.30 -4.85
CA THR A 244 -17.10 5.86 -4.58
C THR A 244 -17.42 5.48 -3.13
N GLN A 245 -17.75 6.46 -2.28
CA GLN A 245 -18.20 6.24 -0.92
C GLN A 245 -19.55 5.51 -0.87
N PRO A 246 -19.83 4.70 0.17
CA PRO A 246 -21.14 4.08 0.36
C PRO A 246 -22.23 5.13 0.47
N THR A 247 -23.40 4.81 -0.08
CA THR A 247 -24.60 5.68 -0.04
C THR A 247 -25.69 5.16 0.91
N GLN A 248 -25.61 3.88 1.29
CA GLN A 248 -26.55 3.24 2.21
C GLN A 248 -26.04 3.32 3.65
N GLN A 249 -26.97 3.41 4.61
CA GLN A 249 -26.66 3.34 6.05
C GLN A 249 -26.63 1.90 6.52
N ALA A 250 -25.70 1.60 7.43
CA ALA A 250 -25.64 0.32 8.11
C ALA A 250 -26.95 0.04 8.86
N VAL A 251 -27.53 -1.13 8.59
CA VAL A 251 -28.68 -1.67 9.31
C VAL A 251 -28.15 -2.62 10.37
N HIS A 252 -28.40 -2.30 11.64
CA HIS A 252 -28.20 -3.24 12.73
C HIS A 252 -29.57 -3.79 13.10
N GLU A 253 -29.73 -5.12 13.04
CA GLU A 253 -30.90 -5.76 13.64
C GLU A 253 -30.84 -5.49 15.14
N VAL A 254 -31.71 -4.60 15.61
CA VAL A 254 -31.96 -4.45 17.04
C VAL A 254 -32.80 -5.67 17.39
N GLY A 255 -32.24 -6.59 18.18
CA GLY A 255 -32.98 -7.75 18.67
C GLY A 255 -34.35 -7.30 19.19
N THR A 256 -35.41 -7.99 18.77
CA THR A 256 -36.76 -7.68 19.25
C THR A 256 -36.84 -8.09 20.71
N GLU A 257 -36.54 -7.18 21.63
CA GLU A 257 -36.81 -7.40 23.05
C GLU A 257 -38.34 -7.45 23.24
N LEU A 258 -38.87 -8.62 23.58
CA LEU A 258 -40.24 -8.76 24.05
C LEU A 258 -40.23 -8.62 25.57
N ILE A 259 -41.01 -7.66 26.09
CA ILE A 259 -41.30 -7.56 27.52
C ILE A 259 -42.61 -8.31 27.76
N ASP A 260 -42.52 -9.51 28.34
CA ASP A 260 -43.69 -10.26 28.83
C ASP A 260 -43.66 -10.29 30.35
N ASN A 261 -44.73 -9.82 30.99
CA ASN A 261 -44.90 -9.77 32.46
C ASN A 261 -43.75 -9.13 33.26
N GLY A 262 -43.01 -8.19 32.66
CA GLY A 262 -41.93 -7.47 33.33
C GLY A 262 -40.57 -8.18 33.28
N GLU A 263 -40.46 -9.31 32.58
CA GLU A 263 -39.19 -9.93 32.23
C GLU A 263 -38.86 -9.67 30.76
N THR A 264 -37.64 -9.16 30.51
CA THR A 264 -37.13 -8.93 29.16
C THR A 264 -36.59 -10.25 28.62
N HIS A 265 -37.16 -10.72 27.51
CA HIS A 265 -36.63 -11.85 26.77
C HIS A 265 -36.06 -11.37 25.43
N GLU A 266 -34.77 -11.63 25.19
CA GLU A 266 -34.21 -11.56 23.85
C GLU A 266 -34.69 -12.78 23.06
N LEU A 267 -35.37 -12.52 21.94
CA LEU A 267 -35.58 -13.55 20.94
C LEU A 267 -34.28 -13.67 20.14
N PHE A 268 -33.56 -14.77 20.37
CA PHE A 268 -32.26 -15.21 19.83
C PHE A 268 -31.03 -14.85 20.68
#